data_AF-A0A8H4QM56-F1
#
_entry.id   AF-A0A8H4QM56-F1
#
_cell.length_a   1.000
_cell.length_b   1.000
_cell.length_c   1.000
_cell.angle_alpha   90.00
_cell.angle_beta   90.00
_cell.angle_gamma   90.00
#
_symmetry.space_group_name_H-M   'P 1'
#
loop_
_entity.id
_entity.type
_entity.pdbx_description
1 polymer ?
#
loop_
_entity_poly.entity_id
_entity_poly.type
_entity_poly.pdbx_seq_one_letter_code
_entity_poly.pdbx_strand_id
1 'polypeptide(L)'
;MPWLALILRSLPLMLRSLRNLRSIPAPAPAHGHAAKPAKPEKHPTPAHGHAAKPAKPAKPEKHPAHGHAAKPAKPAKPEKHPAHGHAAKPALVSGSGIFKDIKAPKTAWDNIASACQTGKKRGLESRAAPAGFIPVKMNKFDKYPDSIPVGLYTEGLITCFGIAIHGVASDQKPKANTRWLLHMVASSSSEWEEFEKAVKAEKLENMQGYMSLPKPAKIGAKVGPLIWSQADQDLATEIIEKMKTAVKTLTGKEPKFEMREMEPPTSMQIDGKGVVVAAGKTL
;
A
#
# COMPACT_ATOMS: atom_id res chain seq x y z
N MET A 1 -45.28 57.04 9.57
CA MET A 1 -45.86 56.16 10.60
C MET A 1 -45.02 54.90 10.71
N PRO A 2 -44.27 54.68 11.79
CA PRO A 2 -43.68 53.36 12.12
C PRO A 2 -44.47 52.70 13.27
N TRP A 3 -44.80 51.42 13.14
CA TRP A 3 -45.47 50.66 14.21
C TRP A 3 -44.46 49.88 15.07
N LEU A 4 -44.61 50.00 16.38
CA LEU A 4 -43.98 49.14 17.40
C LEU A 4 -44.93 47.98 17.75
N ALA A 5 -44.41 46.75 17.74
CA ALA A 5 -44.84 45.61 18.58
C ALA A 5 -43.81 44.47 18.35
N LEU A 6 -42.91 44.10 19.27
CA LEU A 6 -43.06 43.65 20.65
C LEU A 6 -43.74 42.27 20.79
N ILE A 7 -42.97 41.20 20.61
CA ILE A 7 -43.29 39.86 21.15
C ILE A 7 -42.06 39.32 21.90
N LEU A 8 -42.13 39.35 23.23
CA LEU A 8 -41.31 38.56 24.14
C LEU A 8 -42.23 37.56 24.85
N ARG A 9 -41.92 36.27 24.79
CA ARG A 9 -42.23 35.21 25.79
C ARG A 9 -41.65 33.88 25.25
N SER A 10 -40.57 33.38 25.83
CA SER A 10 -40.55 32.50 27.03
C SER A 10 -40.92 31.05 26.71
N LEU A 11 -39.92 30.20 26.51
CA LEU A 11 -40.01 28.74 26.70
C LEU A 11 -39.02 28.30 27.80
N PRO A 12 -39.36 27.31 28.65
CA PRO A 12 -38.63 27.04 29.89
C PRO A 12 -37.47 26.04 29.76
N LEU A 13 -36.55 26.10 30.72
CA LEU A 13 -35.58 25.05 31.03
C LEU A 13 -36.27 23.69 31.22
N MET A 14 -35.76 22.64 30.58
CA MET A 14 -35.81 21.29 31.12
C MET A 14 -34.43 20.89 31.64
N LEU A 15 -34.35 20.70 32.95
CA LEU A 15 -33.17 20.20 33.66
C LEU A 15 -33.64 19.19 34.71
N ARG A 16 -32.84 18.13 34.95
CA ARG A 16 -33.19 16.91 35.74
C ARG A 16 -34.14 15.98 34.95
N SER A 17 -34.08 14.65 35.05
CA SER A 17 -33.34 13.73 35.93
C SER A 17 -33.07 12.44 35.11
N LEU A 18 -32.04 11.62 35.30
CA LEU A 18 -31.79 10.80 36.48
C LEU A 18 -30.33 10.31 36.53
N ARG A 19 -29.73 10.35 37.73
CA ARG A 19 -28.57 9.51 38.07
C ARG A 19 -29.10 8.14 38.50
N ASN A 20 -28.77 7.06 37.80
CA ASN A 20 -28.76 5.70 38.36
C ASN A 20 -28.13 4.70 37.39
N LEU A 21 -26.82 4.48 37.50
CA LEU A 21 -26.18 3.24 37.07
C LEU A 21 -25.44 2.68 38.28
N ARG A 22 -26.00 1.59 38.84
CA ARG A 22 -25.38 0.86 39.94
C ARG A 22 -24.14 0.12 39.41
N SER A 23 -23.09 0.10 40.22
CA SER A 23 -21.84 -0.60 39.92
C SER A 23 -22.08 -2.10 39.69
N ILE A 24 -21.57 -2.61 38.56
CA ILE A 24 -21.45 -4.05 38.31
C ILE A 24 -20.08 -4.49 38.84
N PRO A 25 -19.98 -5.49 39.73
CA PRO A 25 -18.70 -5.99 40.20
C PRO A 25 -17.96 -6.77 39.10
N ALA A 26 -16.63 -6.60 39.04
CA ALA A 26 -15.78 -7.33 38.10
C ALA A 26 -15.60 -8.81 38.55
N PRO A 27 -15.54 -9.78 37.62
CA PRO A 27 -15.16 -11.15 37.94
C PRO A 27 -13.66 -11.25 38.28
N ALA A 28 -13.34 -12.05 39.30
CA ALA A 28 -11.97 -12.30 39.75
C ALA A 28 -11.16 -13.19 38.78
N PRO A 29 -9.82 -13.10 38.76
CA PRO A 29 -8.98 -13.91 37.88
C PRO A 29 -8.91 -15.38 38.35
N ALA A 30 -9.17 -16.32 37.44
CA ALA A 30 -8.94 -17.74 37.68
C ALA A 30 -7.45 -18.09 37.45
N HIS A 31 -6.86 -18.83 38.39
CA HIS A 31 -5.48 -19.33 38.32
C HIS A 31 -5.39 -20.70 37.60
N GLY A 32 -4.20 -20.99 37.03
CA GLY A 32 -3.80 -22.32 36.56
C GLY A 32 -4.03 -22.55 35.05
N HIS A 33 -3.15 -23.21 34.30
CA HIS A 33 -1.87 -23.85 34.64
C HIS A 33 -0.82 -23.63 33.54
N ALA A 34 0.45 -23.52 33.93
CA ALA A 34 1.57 -23.51 33.00
C ALA A 34 1.87 -24.94 32.50
N ALA A 35 1.68 -25.19 31.20
CA ALA A 35 2.18 -26.39 30.54
C ALA A 35 3.65 -26.19 30.12
N LYS A 36 4.52 -27.09 30.59
CA LYS A 36 5.97 -27.05 30.39
C LYS A 36 6.35 -27.53 28.97
N PRO A 37 7.28 -26.87 28.25
CA PRO A 37 7.66 -27.31 26.90
C PRO A 37 8.50 -28.60 26.95
N ALA A 38 8.24 -29.49 25.99
CA ALA A 38 9.03 -30.71 25.79
C ALA A 38 10.41 -30.41 25.17
N LYS A 39 11.41 -31.21 25.54
CA LYS A 39 12.82 -31.08 25.12
C LYS A 39 13.06 -31.95 23.87
N PRO A 40 13.90 -31.52 22.90
CA PRO A 40 14.06 -32.25 21.63
C PRO A 40 14.97 -33.49 21.76
N GLU A 41 14.62 -34.55 21.03
CA GLU A 41 15.48 -35.72 20.80
C GLU A 41 16.49 -35.47 19.66
N LYS A 42 17.55 -36.28 19.63
CA LYS A 42 18.70 -36.13 18.73
C LYS A 42 19.00 -37.44 17.96
N HIS A 43 19.82 -37.27 16.91
CA HIS A 43 20.67 -38.27 16.23
C HIS A 43 20.02 -39.10 15.10
N PRO A 44 20.80 -39.64 14.13
CA PRO A 44 22.19 -39.30 13.76
C PRO A 44 22.40 -39.01 12.25
N THR A 45 23.56 -38.47 11.91
CA THR A 45 24.14 -38.48 10.55
C THR A 45 24.86 -39.81 10.26
N PRO A 46 24.95 -40.23 8.98
CA PRO A 46 25.99 -41.12 8.51
C PRO A 46 27.11 -40.31 7.82
N ALA A 47 28.35 -40.51 8.27
CA ALA A 47 29.55 -40.04 7.58
C ALA A 47 30.31 -41.24 7.02
N HIS A 48 30.58 -41.24 5.72
CA HIS A 48 31.56 -42.11 5.08
C HIS A 48 32.43 -41.25 4.15
N GLY A 49 33.73 -41.44 4.21
CA GLY A 49 34.68 -40.78 3.31
C GLY A 49 35.94 -41.62 3.17
N HIS A 50 36.68 -41.39 2.09
CA HIS A 50 38.07 -41.81 1.85
C HIS A 50 38.65 -40.74 0.89
N ALA A 51 39.69 -39.98 1.28
CA ALA A 51 41.12 -40.25 1.03
C ALA A 51 41.47 -40.29 -0.48
N ALA A 52 42.48 -39.59 -1.03
CA ALA A 52 43.63 -38.88 -0.42
C ALA A 52 44.21 -37.73 -1.31
N LYS A 53 45.20 -37.00 -0.78
CA LYS A 53 46.18 -36.10 -1.45
C LYS A 53 47.59 -36.72 -1.27
N PRO A 54 48.72 -36.30 -1.91
CA PRO A 54 49.10 -34.97 -2.42
C PRO A 54 49.31 -34.97 -3.98
N ALA A 55 50.04 -34.09 -4.70
CA ALA A 55 50.98 -32.99 -4.38
C ALA A 55 50.98 -31.87 -5.48
N LYS A 56 52.11 -31.15 -5.66
CA LYS A 56 52.47 -30.23 -6.78
C LYS A 56 54.01 -30.20 -6.87
N PRO A 57 54.65 -29.94 -8.02
CA PRO A 57 55.20 -28.58 -8.27
C PRO A 57 55.09 -28.14 -9.75
N ALA A 58 55.75 -27.03 -10.13
CA ALA A 58 55.57 -26.32 -11.39
C ALA A 58 56.89 -25.97 -12.10
N LYS A 59 56.84 -25.63 -13.41
CA LYS A 59 57.67 -24.56 -14.01
C LYS A 59 57.12 -24.08 -15.38
N PRO A 60 57.55 -22.90 -15.87
CA PRO A 60 57.06 -22.27 -17.12
C PRO A 60 58.03 -22.43 -18.29
N GLU A 61 57.56 -22.13 -19.50
CA GLU A 61 58.41 -21.84 -20.67
C GLU A 61 58.14 -20.44 -21.24
N LYS A 62 59.21 -19.83 -21.77
CA LYS A 62 59.22 -18.55 -22.49
C LYS A 62 59.65 -18.79 -23.93
N HIS A 63 59.26 -17.83 -24.80
CA HIS A 63 59.62 -17.65 -26.21
C HIS A 63 61.07 -17.96 -26.62
N PRO A 64 61.31 -18.07 -27.94
CA PRO A 64 62.02 -16.96 -28.60
C PRO A 64 61.27 -16.35 -29.81
N ALA A 65 61.87 -15.30 -30.40
CA ALA A 65 61.23 -14.37 -31.33
C ALA A 65 61.90 -14.34 -32.74
N HIS A 66 61.67 -13.24 -33.48
CA HIS A 66 62.23 -12.81 -34.78
C HIS A 66 61.41 -13.20 -36.04
N GLY A 67 61.11 -12.29 -36.98
CA GLY A 67 61.37 -10.84 -36.98
C GLY A 67 60.93 -10.05 -38.24
N HIS A 68 61.37 -8.78 -38.29
CA HIS A 68 61.57 -7.87 -39.44
C HIS A 68 60.39 -7.20 -40.21
N ALA A 69 60.09 -5.98 -39.72
CA ALA A 69 59.72 -4.71 -40.36
C ALA A 69 59.68 -4.50 -41.90
N ALA A 70 58.61 -3.83 -42.37
CA ALA A 70 58.51 -2.70 -43.34
C ALA A 70 57.01 -2.44 -43.64
N LYS A 71 56.42 -1.27 -43.94
CA LYS A 71 56.83 0.10 -44.28
C LYS A 71 55.66 1.06 -43.92
N PRO A 72 55.84 2.34 -43.56
CA PRO A 72 54.73 3.24 -43.19
C PRO A 72 53.94 3.77 -44.41
N ALA A 73 52.61 3.78 -44.32
CA ALA A 73 51.73 4.31 -45.38
C ALA A 73 50.50 5.08 -44.82
N LYS A 74 50.64 6.42 -44.85
CA LYS A 74 49.62 7.48 -45.03
C LYS A 74 48.33 7.49 -44.13
N PRO A 75 48.02 8.60 -43.43
CA PRO A 75 46.79 8.72 -42.65
C PRO A 75 45.56 8.87 -43.56
N ALA A 76 44.55 8.01 -43.36
CA ALA A 76 43.31 8.03 -44.14
C ALA A 76 42.10 8.35 -43.25
N LYS A 77 41.80 9.66 -43.16
CA LYS A 77 40.49 10.27 -42.85
C LYS A 77 39.90 10.01 -41.44
N PRO A 78 39.33 11.03 -40.76
CA PRO A 78 38.53 10.78 -39.56
C PRO A 78 37.31 9.93 -39.93
N GLU A 79 37.16 8.77 -39.29
CA GLU A 79 35.84 8.13 -39.21
C GLU A 79 34.90 9.12 -38.53
N LYS A 80 33.85 9.50 -39.25
CA LYS A 80 32.81 10.35 -38.67
C LYS A 80 32.21 9.58 -37.50
N HIS A 81 32.21 10.22 -36.33
CA HIS A 81 31.47 9.77 -35.15
C HIS A 81 30.10 9.22 -35.56
N PRO A 82 29.63 8.10 -34.95
CA PRO A 82 28.24 7.69 -35.13
C PRO A 82 27.35 8.89 -34.77
N ALA A 83 26.62 9.38 -35.77
CA ALA A 83 25.75 10.54 -35.62
C ALA A 83 24.77 10.28 -34.47
N HIS A 84 24.49 11.34 -33.69
CA HIS A 84 23.64 11.30 -32.51
C HIS A 84 22.46 10.33 -32.67
N GLY A 85 22.57 9.17 -32.03
CA GLY A 85 21.49 8.21 -32.00
C GLY A 85 20.29 8.88 -31.35
N HIS A 86 19.26 9.18 -32.15
CA HIS A 86 17.97 9.58 -31.62
C HIS A 86 17.46 8.41 -30.77
N ALA A 87 17.66 8.49 -29.46
CA ALA A 87 17.12 7.51 -28.52
C ALA A 87 15.61 7.46 -28.76
N ALA A 88 15.13 6.34 -29.32
CA ALA A 88 13.74 6.18 -29.66
C ALA A 88 12.90 6.41 -28.40
N LYS A 89 11.95 7.34 -28.44
CA LYS A 89 11.08 7.61 -27.29
C LYS A 89 10.40 6.28 -26.90
N PRO A 90 10.41 5.88 -25.62
CA PRO A 90 9.77 4.65 -25.19
C PRO A 90 8.31 4.59 -25.63
N ALA A 91 7.87 3.44 -26.13
CA ALA A 91 6.47 3.22 -26.44
C ALA A 91 5.62 3.35 -25.16
N LEU A 92 4.56 4.16 -25.24
CA LEU A 92 3.62 4.36 -24.14
C LEU A 92 2.52 3.30 -24.20
N VAL A 93 2.11 2.80 -23.04
CA VAL A 93 0.98 1.89 -22.87
C VAL A 93 -0.05 2.50 -21.93
N SER A 94 -1.32 2.21 -22.19
CA SER A 94 -2.44 2.59 -21.32
C SER A 94 -2.52 1.69 -20.08
N GLY A 95 -3.05 2.24 -18.99
CA GLY A 95 -3.51 1.44 -17.84
C GLY A 95 -4.79 0.65 -18.15
N SER A 96 -5.36 0.01 -17.13
CA SER A 96 -6.67 -0.66 -17.19
C SER A 96 -7.76 0.15 -16.47
N GLY A 97 -9.04 -0.16 -16.74
CA GLY A 97 -10.17 0.37 -15.97
C GLY A 97 -10.21 1.89 -15.85
N ILE A 98 -10.27 2.40 -14.62
CA ILE A 98 -10.20 3.84 -14.30
C ILE A 98 -8.89 4.54 -14.71
N PHE A 99 -7.84 3.78 -15.06
CA PHE A 99 -6.54 4.28 -15.53
C PHE A 99 -6.33 4.13 -17.05
N LYS A 100 -7.34 3.67 -17.81
CA LYS A 100 -7.23 3.44 -19.27
C LYS A 100 -6.76 4.67 -20.07
N ASP A 101 -7.06 5.87 -19.58
CA ASP A 101 -6.69 7.14 -20.24
C ASP A 101 -5.26 7.58 -19.91
N ILE A 102 -4.65 7.06 -18.84
CA ILE A 102 -3.26 7.35 -18.45
C ILE A 102 -2.33 6.60 -19.41
N LYS A 103 -1.34 7.30 -19.99
CA LYS A 103 -0.35 6.72 -20.90
C LYS A 103 1.06 6.94 -20.38
N ALA A 104 1.77 5.85 -20.08
CA ALA A 104 3.13 5.90 -19.57
C ALA A 104 3.99 4.77 -20.19
N PRO A 105 5.34 4.85 -20.13
CA PRO A 105 6.19 3.74 -20.53
C PRO A 105 5.84 2.47 -19.75
N LYS A 106 5.87 1.30 -20.40
CA LYS A 106 5.57 0.02 -19.73
C LYS A 106 6.45 -0.20 -18.48
N THR A 107 7.71 0.22 -18.54
CA THR A 107 8.64 0.18 -17.41
C THR A 107 8.16 0.94 -16.18
N ALA A 108 7.47 2.08 -16.35
CA ALA A 108 6.93 2.84 -15.22
C ALA A 108 5.76 2.12 -14.54
N TRP A 109 4.87 1.49 -15.34
CA TRP A 109 3.82 0.62 -14.82
C TRP A 109 4.40 -0.58 -14.05
N ASP A 110 5.42 -1.23 -14.62
CA ASP A 110 6.11 -2.38 -14.00
C ASP A 110 6.86 -1.98 -12.71
N ASN A 111 7.46 -0.79 -12.68
CA ASN A 111 8.16 -0.22 -11.51
C ASN A 111 7.18 0.03 -10.35
N ILE A 112 6.08 0.74 -10.60
CA ILE A 112 5.07 1.04 -9.56
C ILE A 112 4.45 -0.26 -9.02
N ALA A 113 4.20 -1.25 -9.90
CA ALA A 113 3.69 -2.55 -9.52
C ALA A 113 4.67 -3.34 -8.63
N SER A 114 5.93 -3.44 -9.07
CA SER A 114 6.96 -4.21 -8.37
C SER A 114 7.37 -3.57 -7.04
N ALA A 115 7.37 -2.24 -6.92
CA ALA A 115 7.60 -1.55 -5.65
C ALA A 115 6.67 -2.03 -4.52
N CYS A 116 5.37 -2.24 -4.79
CA CYS A 116 4.41 -2.77 -3.80
C CYS A 116 4.74 -4.23 -3.40
N GLN A 117 5.32 -5.04 -4.30
CA GLN A 117 5.69 -6.43 -4.05
C GLN A 117 7.07 -6.63 -3.39
N THR A 118 7.97 -5.63 -3.50
CA THR A 118 9.35 -5.75 -2.98
C THR A 118 9.45 -5.73 -1.45
N GLY A 119 8.35 -5.46 -0.75
CA GLY A 119 8.17 -5.70 0.68
C GLY A 119 8.15 -7.19 1.09
N LYS A 120 9.11 -8.00 0.62
CA LYS A 120 9.40 -9.32 1.19
C LYS A 120 9.92 -9.11 2.61
N LYS A 121 9.00 -9.18 3.56
CA LYS A 121 9.19 -9.06 5.01
C LYS A 121 10.57 -9.53 5.49
N ARG A 122 11.35 -8.61 6.06
CA ARG A 122 12.07 -8.97 7.29
C ARG A 122 10.98 -9.16 8.35
N GLY A 123 10.91 -10.35 8.96
CA GLY A 123 9.75 -10.81 9.75
C GLY A 123 9.36 -10.00 11.00
N LEU A 124 10.05 -8.90 11.26
CA LEU A 124 9.83 -7.98 12.39
C LEU A 124 8.90 -6.80 12.05
N GLU A 125 8.67 -6.50 10.76
CA GLU A 125 7.86 -5.33 10.34
C GLU A 125 6.43 -5.66 9.93
N SER A 126 6.06 -6.94 9.84
CA SER A 126 4.64 -7.31 9.77
C SER A 126 4.04 -7.08 11.14
N ARG A 127 3.31 -5.99 11.26
CA ARG A 127 2.55 -5.69 12.45
C ARG A 127 1.40 -6.68 12.46
N ALA A 128 1.30 -7.47 13.53
CA ALA A 128 0.06 -8.16 13.81
C ALA A 128 -1.08 -7.13 13.75
N ALA A 129 -2.19 -7.48 13.10
CA ALA A 129 -3.37 -6.61 13.14
C ALA A 129 -3.66 -6.24 14.60
N PRO A 130 -3.92 -4.96 14.93
CA PRO A 130 -4.15 -4.54 16.31
C PRO A 130 -5.21 -5.43 16.98
N ALA A 131 -5.11 -5.59 18.30
CA ALA A 131 -5.97 -6.52 19.03
C ALA A 131 -7.44 -6.21 18.75
N GLY A 132 -8.14 -7.16 18.11
CA GLY A 132 -9.48 -6.94 17.61
C GLY A 132 -9.55 -6.00 16.41
N PHE A 133 -8.72 -6.20 15.38
CA PHE A 133 -8.93 -5.68 14.01
C PHE A 133 -8.85 -6.82 12.98
N ILE A 134 -9.57 -6.68 11.87
CA ILE A 134 -9.60 -7.69 10.79
C ILE A 134 -8.67 -7.29 9.63
N PRO A 135 -7.68 -8.11 9.26
CA PRO A 135 -6.68 -7.76 8.26
C PRO A 135 -7.21 -7.93 6.82
N VAL A 136 -7.34 -6.80 6.11
CA VAL A 136 -7.58 -6.73 4.67
C VAL A 136 -6.26 -6.95 3.94
N LYS A 137 -6.19 -8.05 3.19
CA LYS A 137 -5.00 -8.43 2.41
C LYS A 137 -4.83 -7.52 1.18
N MET A 138 -3.60 -7.44 0.69
CA MET A 138 -3.31 -6.81 -0.59
C MET A 138 -4.16 -7.42 -1.71
N ASN A 139 -4.68 -6.55 -2.59
CA ASN A 139 -5.62 -6.86 -3.66
C ASN A 139 -6.92 -7.53 -3.17
N LYS A 140 -7.39 -7.10 -2.00
CA LYS A 140 -8.69 -7.45 -1.43
C LYS A 140 -9.34 -6.23 -0.78
N PHE A 141 -10.65 -6.32 -0.66
CA PHE A 141 -11.44 -5.51 0.24
C PHE A 141 -12.18 -6.40 1.22
N ASP A 142 -12.60 -5.82 2.35
CA ASP A 142 -13.48 -6.48 3.32
C ASP A 142 -14.50 -5.48 3.89
N LYS A 143 -15.54 -6.00 4.54
CA LYS A 143 -16.73 -5.24 4.97
C LYS A 143 -17.32 -5.83 6.25
N TYR A 144 -17.81 -4.97 7.15
CA TYR A 144 -18.50 -5.43 8.36
C TYR A 144 -19.74 -4.61 8.68
N PRO A 145 -20.87 -5.25 9.04
CA PRO A 145 -22.01 -4.56 9.65
C PRO A 145 -21.68 -4.14 11.09
N ASP A 146 -22.51 -3.28 11.67
CA ASP A 146 -22.24 -2.50 12.89
C ASP A 146 -22.26 -3.27 14.22
N SER A 147 -22.05 -4.59 14.21
CA SER A 147 -22.26 -5.48 15.37
C SER A 147 -20.99 -6.13 15.95
N ILE A 148 -19.79 -5.79 15.47
CA ILE A 148 -18.52 -6.24 16.06
C ILE A 148 -17.60 -5.02 16.28
N PRO A 149 -17.02 -4.80 17.49
CA PRO A 149 -16.32 -3.56 17.87
C PRO A 149 -14.94 -3.33 17.18
N VAL A 150 -14.63 -4.13 16.17
CA VAL A 150 -13.28 -4.56 15.80
C VAL A 150 -12.68 -3.69 14.69
N GLY A 151 -13.40 -3.49 13.58
CA GLY A 151 -12.90 -2.66 12.47
C GLY A 151 -11.92 -3.39 11.54
N LEU A 152 -11.50 -2.68 10.50
CA LEU A 152 -10.70 -3.20 9.39
C LEU A 152 -9.30 -2.58 9.42
N TYR A 153 -8.28 -3.39 9.11
CA TYR A 153 -6.87 -3.02 9.15
C TYR A 153 -6.17 -3.45 7.86
N THR A 154 -5.25 -2.63 7.35
CA THR A 154 -4.33 -3.03 6.29
C THR A 154 -2.92 -2.51 6.55
N GLU A 155 -1.90 -3.25 6.16
CA GLU A 155 -0.48 -2.92 6.31
C GLU A 155 0.31 -3.12 5.00
N GLY A 156 1.59 -2.73 5.00
CA GLY A 156 2.48 -2.91 3.86
C GLY A 156 2.27 -1.91 2.72
N LEU A 157 1.66 -0.75 3.01
CA LEU A 157 1.34 0.26 2.00
C LEU A 157 2.61 1.00 1.53
N ILE A 158 3.32 0.43 0.55
CA ILE A 158 4.48 1.05 -0.14
C ILE A 158 3.95 1.97 -1.26
N THR A 159 3.88 1.50 -2.52
CA THR A 159 3.16 2.18 -3.62
C THR A 159 1.66 1.85 -3.62
N CYS A 160 1.20 0.94 -2.78
CA CYS A 160 -0.17 0.45 -2.74
C CYS A 160 -1.15 1.52 -2.17
N PHE A 161 -2.41 1.57 -2.60
CA PHE A 161 -3.43 2.43 -1.98
C PHE A 161 -4.15 1.70 -0.84
N GLY A 162 -4.37 2.42 0.26
CA GLY A 162 -5.42 2.09 1.23
C GLY A 162 -6.60 3.03 1.00
N ILE A 163 -7.81 2.50 0.85
CA ILE A 163 -9.03 3.29 0.61
C ILE A 163 -10.12 2.77 1.55
N ALA A 164 -10.70 3.65 2.36
CA ALA A 164 -11.84 3.31 3.20
C ALA A 164 -13.07 4.16 2.83
N ILE A 165 -14.24 3.53 2.77
CA ILE A 165 -15.52 4.22 2.60
C ILE A 165 -16.34 3.99 3.88
N HIS A 166 -16.88 5.07 4.43
CA HIS A 166 -17.83 5.05 5.54
C HIS A 166 -19.10 5.77 5.09
N GLY A 167 -20.27 5.16 5.28
CA GLY A 167 -21.58 5.77 5.07
C GLY A 167 -22.62 5.24 6.05
N VAL A 168 -23.84 5.74 5.94
CA VAL A 168 -24.99 5.34 6.77
C VAL A 168 -25.84 4.34 5.99
N ALA A 169 -26.37 3.32 6.68
CA ALA A 169 -27.34 2.40 6.09
C ALA A 169 -28.65 3.15 5.77
N SER A 170 -29.13 3.06 4.54
CA SER A 170 -30.42 3.64 4.14
C SER A 170 -31.60 2.83 4.68
N ASP A 171 -32.78 3.44 4.76
CA ASP A 171 -34.04 2.76 5.12
C ASP A 171 -34.37 1.58 4.17
N GLN A 172 -33.87 1.64 2.93
CA GLN A 172 -34.00 0.55 1.95
C GLN A 172 -33.12 -0.66 2.27
N LYS A 173 -32.08 -0.49 3.10
CA LYS A 173 -31.12 -1.53 3.47
C LYS A 173 -30.56 -1.29 4.88
N PRO A 174 -31.37 -1.40 5.96
CA PRO A 174 -30.94 -1.08 7.33
C PRO A 174 -29.90 -2.05 7.92
N LYS A 175 -29.52 -3.10 7.18
CA LYS A 175 -28.44 -4.04 7.49
C LYS A 175 -27.27 -3.93 6.48
N ALA A 176 -27.15 -2.78 5.82
CA ALA A 176 -26.06 -2.50 4.88
C ALA A 176 -24.70 -2.55 5.58
N ASN A 177 -23.66 -2.91 4.83
CA ASN A 177 -22.28 -2.75 5.30
C ASN A 177 -21.91 -1.27 5.20
N THR A 178 -21.88 -0.56 6.33
CA THR A 178 -21.59 0.87 6.47
C THR A 178 -20.12 1.21 6.25
N ARG A 179 -19.21 0.25 6.47
CA ARG A 179 -17.76 0.43 6.52
C ARG A 179 -17.06 -0.57 5.61
N TRP A 180 -16.15 -0.05 4.79
CA TRP A 180 -15.42 -0.76 3.75
C TRP A 180 -13.95 -0.34 3.77
N LEU A 181 -13.04 -1.29 3.60
CA LEU A 181 -11.61 -1.02 3.42
C LEU A 181 -11.08 -1.86 2.24
N LEU A 182 -10.35 -1.21 1.34
CA LEU A 182 -9.66 -1.77 0.18
C LEU A 182 -8.16 -1.55 0.31
N HIS A 183 -7.38 -2.59 0.04
CA HIS A 183 -5.94 -2.52 -0.22
C HIS A 183 -5.69 -2.96 -1.67
N MET A 184 -5.17 -2.06 -2.50
CA MET A 184 -4.87 -2.34 -3.91
C MET A 184 -3.46 -1.86 -4.30
N VAL A 185 -2.81 -2.52 -5.25
CA VAL A 185 -1.60 -2.00 -5.91
C VAL A 185 -1.99 -0.77 -6.76
N ALA A 186 -1.27 0.36 -6.67
CA ALA A 186 -1.62 1.57 -7.41
C ALA A 186 -1.62 1.42 -8.93
N SER A 187 -0.82 0.50 -9.49
CA SER A 187 -0.79 0.20 -10.92
C SER A 187 -1.95 -0.70 -11.41
N SER A 188 -2.83 -1.18 -10.52
CA SER A 188 -3.95 -2.08 -10.85
C SER A 188 -5.28 -1.37 -10.68
N SER A 189 -6.26 -1.65 -11.55
CA SER A 189 -7.62 -1.10 -11.45
C SER A 189 -8.71 -2.13 -11.15
N SER A 190 -8.42 -3.43 -11.29
CA SER A 190 -9.44 -4.49 -11.22
C SER A 190 -10.17 -4.53 -9.88
N GLU A 191 -9.40 -4.36 -8.79
CA GLU A 191 -9.90 -4.38 -7.42
C GLU A 191 -10.80 -3.17 -7.11
N TRP A 192 -10.59 -2.05 -7.81
CA TRP A 192 -11.45 -0.88 -7.68
C TRP A 192 -12.86 -1.14 -8.24
N GLU A 193 -12.97 -1.77 -9.42
CA GLU A 193 -14.26 -1.98 -10.08
C GLU A 193 -15.17 -2.94 -9.28
N GLU A 194 -14.58 -4.01 -8.73
CA GLU A 194 -15.29 -4.92 -7.82
C GLU A 194 -15.72 -4.21 -6.52
N PHE A 195 -14.82 -3.42 -5.93
CA PHE A 195 -15.08 -2.64 -4.72
C PHE A 195 -16.18 -1.59 -4.90
N GLU A 196 -16.09 -0.78 -5.95
CA GLU A 196 -17.05 0.27 -6.29
C GLU A 196 -18.45 -0.32 -6.48
N LYS A 197 -18.55 -1.45 -7.21
CA LYS A 197 -19.79 -2.20 -7.39
C LYS A 197 -20.34 -2.72 -6.06
N ALA A 198 -19.48 -3.24 -5.19
CA ALA A 198 -19.88 -3.78 -3.89
C ALA A 198 -20.39 -2.69 -2.93
N VAL A 199 -19.72 -1.53 -2.87
CA VAL A 199 -20.16 -0.36 -2.09
C VAL A 199 -21.48 0.19 -2.63
N LYS A 200 -21.63 0.37 -3.95
CA LYS A 200 -22.89 0.83 -4.57
C LYS A 200 -24.07 -0.10 -4.27
N ALA A 201 -23.84 -1.42 -4.21
CA ALA A 201 -24.86 -2.41 -3.86
C ALA A 201 -25.33 -2.35 -2.38
N GLU A 202 -24.65 -1.60 -1.52
CA GLU A 202 -25.10 -1.31 -0.15
C GLU A 202 -26.09 -0.15 -0.06
N LYS A 203 -26.25 0.67 -1.11
CA LYS A 203 -27.12 1.86 -1.11
C LYS A 203 -26.88 2.76 0.11
N LEU A 204 -25.62 3.03 0.42
CA LEU A 204 -25.24 3.87 1.55
C LEU A 204 -25.58 5.34 1.31
N GLU A 205 -26.08 5.98 2.34
CA GLU A 205 -26.28 7.43 2.39
C GLU A 205 -25.09 8.12 3.07
N ASN A 206 -24.97 9.44 2.87
CA ASN A 206 -24.01 10.29 3.57
C ASN A 206 -22.53 9.85 3.48
N MET A 207 -22.15 9.06 2.48
CA MET A 207 -20.81 8.49 2.31
C MET A 207 -19.68 9.53 2.44
N GLN A 208 -18.53 9.07 2.94
CA GLN A 208 -17.27 9.80 2.99
C GLN A 208 -16.15 8.83 2.61
N GLY A 209 -15.35 9.24 1.62
CA GLY A 209 -14.13 8.53 1.25
C GLY A 209 -12.93 8.97 2.09
N TYR A 210 -12.07 8.01 2.42
CA TYR A 210 -10.80 8.21 3.09
C TYR A 210 -9.69 7.46 2.34
N MET A 211 -8.48 8.02 2.30
CA MET A 211 -7.39 7.43 1.51
C MET A 211 -6.04 7.55 2.22
N SER A 212 -5.23 6.49 2.17
CA SER A 212 -3.79 6.55 2.38
C SER A 212 -3.10 6.44 1.02
N LEU A 213 -2.39 7.49 0.63
CA LEU A 213 -1.80 7.65 -0.69
C LEU A 213 -0.26 7.64 -0.59
N PRO A 214 0.46 6.88 -1.43
CA PRO A 214 1.90 7.01 -1.56
C PRO A 214 2.23 8.44 -2.01
N LYS A 215 3.14 9.08 -1.32
CA LYS A 215 3.81 10.29 -1.79
C LYS A 215 4.84 9.86 -2.82
N PRO A 216 4.74 10.32 -4.08
CA PRO A 216 5.75 10.02 -5.08
C PRO A 216 7.15 10.43 -4.60
N ALA A 217 8.13 9.56 -4.79
CA ALA A 217 9.47 9.78 -4.27
C ALA A 217 10.21 10.85 -5.07
N LYS A 218 11.27 11.44 -4.48
CA LYS A 218 12.16 12.32 -5.24
C LYS A 218 12.79 11.52 -6.39
N ILE A 219 12.89 12.12 -7.57
CA ILE A 219 13.58 11.52 -8.71
C ILE A 219 15.04 11.23 -8.32
N GLY A 220 15.53 10.05 -8.69
CA GLY A 220 16.82 9.51 -8.27
C GLY A 220 16.85 8.87 -6.87
N ALA A 221 15.78 8.98 -6.08
CA ALA A 221 15.68 8.29 -4.80
C ALA A 221 15.47 6.78 -4.99
N LYS A 222 15.94 6.00 -4.02
CA LYS A 222 15.73 4.55 -3.98
C LYS A 222 14.37 4.24 -3.37
N VAL A 223 13.60 3.36 -4.01
CA VAL A 223 12.31 2.84 -3.52
C VAL A 223 12.39 1.31 -3.61
N GLY A 224 12.63 0.63 -2.49
CA GLY A 224 12.97 -0.79 -2.51
C GLY A 224 14.25 -1.04 -3.36
N PRO A 225 14.21 -1.90 -4.41
CA PRO A 225 15.36 -2.11 -5.29
C PRO A 225 15.46 -1.09 -6.44
N LEU A 226 14.44 -0.23 -6.65
CA LEU A 226 14.32 0.64 -7.82
C LEU A 226 14.94 2.02 -7.57
N ILE A 227 15.38 2.68 -8.64
CA ILE A 227 15.70 4.12 -8.65
C ILE A 227 14.54 4.84 -9.32
N TRP A 228 13.89 5.75 -8.59
CA TRP A 228 12.67 6.43 -9.02
C TRP A 228 12.96 7.41 -10.16
N SER A 229 12.34 7.20 -11.32
CA SER A 229 12.52 8.03 -12.51
C SER A 229 11.43 9.12 -12.63
N GLN A 230 11.61 10.06 -13.56
CA GLN A 230 10.57 11.03 -13.92
C GLN A 230 9.29 10.32 -14.43
N ALA A 231 9.42 9.23 -15.18
CA ALA A 231 8.27 8.50 -15.69
C ALA A 231 7.46 7.80 -14.57
N ASP A 232 8.13 7.32 -13.51
CA ASP A 232 7.47 6.78 -12.32
C ASP A 232 6.77 7.89 -11.53
N GLN A 233 7.40 9.07 -11.42
CA GLN A 233 6.88 10.26 -10.77
C GLN A 233 5.60 10.78 -11.44
N ASP A 234 5.62 10.94 -12.76
CA ASP A 234 4.50 11.46 -13.55
C ASP A 234 3.32 10.47 -13.48
N LEU A 235 3.59 9.18 -13.74
CA LEU A 235 2.60 8.12 -13.69
C LEU A 235 1.95 8.00 -12.29
N ALA A 236 2.76 7.99 -11.22
CA ALA A 236 2.21 7.93 -9.86
C ALA A 236 1.30 9.12 -9.55
N THR A 237 1.65 10.32 -10.05
CA THR A 237 0.84 11.53 -9.88
C THR A 237 -0.51 11.41 -10.60
N GLU A 238 -0.52 10.98 -11.87
CA GLU A 238 -1.76 10.77 -12.63
C GLU A 238 -2.68 9.71 -12.00
N ILE A 239 -2.12 8.58 -11.57
CA ILE A 239 -2.87 7.50 -10.90
C ILE A 239 -3.52 8.02 -9.61
N ILE A 240 -2.78 8.81 -8.80
CA ILE A 240 -3.29 9.41 -7.56
C ILE A 240 -4.49 10.31 -7.83
N GLU A 241 -4.41 11.20 -8.82
CA GLU A 241 -5.53 12.11 -9.14
C GLU A 241 -6.73 11.37 -9.76
N LYS A 242 -6.51 10.35 -10.61
CA LYS A 242 -7.59 9.46 -11.08
C LYS A 242 -8.27 8.74 -9.91
N MET A 243 -7.50 8.24 -8.92
CA MET A 243 -8.07 7.54 -7.78
C MET A 243 -8.83 8.46 -6.82
N LYS A 244 -8.33 9.68 -6.55
CA LYS A 244 -9.10 10.71 -5.82
C LYS A 244 -10.42 11.02 -6.52
N THR A 245 -10.38 11.19 -7.85
CA THR A 245 -11.57 11.40 -8.68
C THR A 245 -12.55 10.24 -8.56
N ALA A 246 -12.09 8.99 -8.63
CA ALA A 246 -12.93 7.81 -8.51
C ALA A 246 -13.62 7.72 -7.14
N VAL A 247 -12.90 7.98 -6.04
CA VAL A 247 -13.49 8.02 -4.69
C VAL A 247 -14.48 9.18 -4.53
N LYS A 248 -14.20 10.34 -5.13
CA LYS A 248 -15.14 11.47 -5.17
C LYS A 248 -16.42 11.12 -5.95
N THR A 249 -16.31 10.48 -7.11
CA THR A 249 -17.44 10.02 -7.91
C THR A 249 -18.27 8.96 -7.18
N LEU A 250 -17.64 8.04 -6.44
CA LEU A 250 -18.34 7.03 -5.65
C LEU A 250 -19.10 7.64 -4.46
N THR A 251 -18.51 8.60 -3.75
CA THR A 251 -19.04 9.10 -2.47
C THR A 251 -19.80 10.42 -2.55
N GLY A 252 -19.70 11.14 -3.68
CA GLY A 252 -20.27 12.48 -3.85
C GLY A 252 -19.52 13.59 -3.09
N LYS A 253 -18.38 13.30 -2.45
CA LYS A 253 -17.62 14.24 -1.61
C LYS A 253 -16.13 14.15 -1.91
N GLU A 254 -15.39 15.22 -1.62
CA GLU A 254 -13.92 15.15 -1.65
C GLU A 254 -13.41 14.10 -0.65
N PRO A 255 -12.48 13.22 -1.05
CA PRO A 255 -11.87 12.26 -0.13
C PRO A 255 -10.97 12.97 0.87
N LYS A 256 -11.02 12.53 2.13
CA LYS A 256 -10.01 12.89 3.15
C LYS A 256 -8.79 12.01 2.92
N PHE A 257 -7.62 12.57 2.66
CA PHE A 257 -6.44 11.76 2.34
C PHE A 257 -5.20 12.15 3.16
N GLU A 258 -4.35 11.16 3.42
CA GLU A 258 -3.01 11.36 3.94
C GLU A 258 -1.98 10.85 2.93
N MET A 259 -1.11 11.75 2.49
CA MET A 259 0.10 11.43 1.73
C MET A 259 1.16 10.90 2.69
N ARG A 260 1.78 9.76 2.36
CA ARG A 260 2.79 9.10 3.20
C ARG A 260 4.06 8.79 2.41
N GLU A 261 5.21 8.80 3.08
CA GLU A 261 6.43 8.27 2.46
C GLU A 261 6.22 6.78 2.13
N MET A 262 6.84 6.29 1.04
CA MET A 262 6.69 4.89 0.61
C MET A 262 7.58 3.92 1.40
N GLU A 263 8.62 4.43 2.07
CA GLU A 263 9.51 3.67 2.94
C GLU A 263 9.76 4.47 4.23
N PRO A 264 9.54 3.88 5.44
CA PRO A 264 9.05 2.52 5.68
C PRO A 264 7.58 2.33 5.26
N PRO A 265 7.14 1.09 4.98
CA PRO A 265 5.74 0.79 4.68
C PRO A 265 4.81 1.19 5.84
N THR A 266 3.57 1.59 5.54
CA THR A 266 2.62 2.01 6.57
C THR A 266 1.33 1.18 6.59
N SER A 267 0.44 1.52 7.52
CA SER A 267 -0.90 0.92 7.67
C SER A 267 -2.04 1.94 7.52
N MET A 268 -3.26 1.43 7.33
CA MET A 268 -4.51 2.19 7.37
C MET A 268 -5.57 1.36 8.10
N GLN A 269 -6.45 2.02 8.86
CA GLN A 269 -7.44 1.38 9.73
C GLN A 269 -8.77 2.13 9.69
N ILE A 270 -9.89 1.43 9.83
CA ILE A 270 -11.22 2.00 10.09
C ILE A 270 -11.87 1.24 11.24
N ASP A 271 -12.22 1.93 12.33
CA ASP A 271 -12.63 1.32 13.59
C ASP A 271 -14.11 0.85 13.63
N GLY A 272 -14.54 0.38 14.81
CA GLY A 272 -15.95 0.04 15.10
C GLY A 272 -16.96 1.17 14.86
N LYS A 273 -16.52 2.44 14.87
CA LYS A 273 -17.35 3.66 14.77
C LYS A 273 -17.16 4.40 13.43
N GLY A 274 -16.34 3.84 12.53
CA GLY A 274 -16.00 4.46 11.24
C GLY A 274 -15.04 5.65 11.35
N VAL A 275 -14.29 5.75 12.45
CA VAL A 275 -13.10 6.62 12.57
C VAL A 275 -11.97 5.99 11.76
N VAL A 276 -11.37 6.77 10.87
CA VAL A 276 -10.31 6.31 9.97
C VAL A 276 -8.97 6.91 10.37
N VAL A 277 -7.95 6.07 10.43
CA VAL A 277 -6.56 6.48 10.67
C VAL A 277 -5.67 5.90 9.56
N ALA A 278 -4.81 6.73 9.00
CA ALA A 278 -3.98 6.42 7.83
C ALA A 278 -2.48 6.59 8.14
N ALA A 279 -1.64 6.27 7.14
CA ALA A 279 -0.20 6.56 7.16
C ALA A 279 0.57 6.00 8.38
N GLY A 280 0.15 4.85 8.92
CA GLY A 280 0.89 4.15 9.99
C GLY A 280 0.68 4.72 11.40
N LYS A 281 -0.15 5.75 11.54
CA LYS A 281 -0.67 6.22 12.83
C LYS A 281 -1.51 5.11 13.49
N THR A 282 -1.54 5.12 14.82
CA THR A 282 -2.42 4.26 15.63
C THR A 282 -3.70 5.02 16.01
N LEU A 283 -4.80 4.28 16.07
CA LEU A 283 -6.01 4.69 16.79
C LEU A 283 -5.76 4.70 18.31
#